data_AF-A0A348ZLI0-F1
#
_entry.id   AF-A0A348ZLI0-F1
#
_cell.length_a   1.000
_cell.length_b   1.000
_cell.length_c   1.000
_cell.angle_alpha   90.00
_cell.angle_beta   90.00
_cell.angle_gamma   90.00
#
_symmetry.space_group_name_H-M   'P 1'
#
loop_
_entity.id
_entity.type
_entity.pdbx_description
1 polymer ?
#
loop_
_entity_poly.entity_id
_entity_poly.type
_entity_poly.pdbx_seq_one_letter_code
_entity_poly.pdbx_strand_id
1 'polypeptide(L)'
;MGKMTIDLDADVIEVTPEEVKMLENLRKMKDEDIVYDEDSPRLTSEQLSQFKRVNEGNQEKRRKQTVAIRLSPSTLKTYKALGKGYTTIIGRVLEYAANNAEFLKKFL
;
A
#
# COMPACT_ATOMS: atom_id res chain seq x y z
N MET A 1 10.02 22.90 17.01
CA MET A 1 9.15 22.16 16.07
C MET A 1 10.04 21.38 15.12
N GLY A 2 10.34 20.13 15.48
CA GLY A 2 11.32 19.29 14.77
C GLY A 2 10.71 18.73 13.48
N LYS A 3 11.39 18.95 12.36
CA LYS A 3 11.05 18.37 11.06
C LYS A 3 11.25 16.85 11.15
N MET A 4 10.20 16.08 10.90
CA MET A 4 10.28 14.62 10.89
C MET A 4 10.82 14.20 9.52
N THR A 5 12.11 13.85 9.48
CA THR A 5 12.77 13.21 8.35
C THR A 5 12.25 11.77 8.23
N ILE A 6 11.93 11.37 7.00
CA ILE A 6 11.57 9.99 6.67
C ILE A 6 12.89 9.32 6.25
N ASP A 7 13.43 8.46 7.10
CA ASP A 7 14.58 7.63 6.74
C ASP A 7 14.12 6.55 5.75
N LEU A 8 14.51 6.73 4.49
CA LEU A 8 14.19 5.91 3.30
C LEU A 8 15.24 4.80 3.05
N ASP A 9 15.94 4.35 4.10
CA ASP A 9 17.05 3.39 3.97
C ASP A 9 16.60 1.93 4.17
N ALA A 10 15.86 1.40 3.22
CA ALA A 10 15.79 -0.05 3.00
C ALA A 10 15.56 -0.28 1.50
N ASP A 11 16.67 -0.54 0.81
CA ASP A 11 16.79 -0.82 -0.63
C ASP A 11 16.53 0.40 -1.53
N VAL A 12 17.45 1.38 -1.49
CA VAL A 12 17.66 2.24 -2.66
C VAL A 12 18.16 1.33 -3.77
N ILE A 13 17.24 0.89 -4.63
CA ILE A 13 17.60 0.40 -5.96
C ILE A 13 18.24 1.62 -6.62
N GLU A 14 19.57 1.70 -6.58
CA GLU A 14 20.30 2.74 -7.29
C GLU A 14 19.97 2.56 -8.77
N VAL A 15 19.06 3.42 -9.26
CA VAL A 15 18.63 3.41 -10.65
C VAL A 15 19.89 3.59 -11.47
N THR A 16 20.23 2.54 -12.23
CA THR A 16 21.45 2.55 -13.03
C THR A 16 21.39 3.72 -14.02
N PRO A 17 22.55 4.29 -14.41
CA PRO A 17 22.57 5.36 -15.40
C PRO A 17 21.82 5.01 -16.70
N GLU A 18 21.77 3.71 -17.03
CA GLU A 18 21.02 3.16 -18.17
C GLU A 18 19.50 3.26 -17.96
N GLU A 19 19.00 2.88 -16.79
CA GLU A 19 17.57 3.00 -16.44
C GLU A 19 17.12 4.47 -16.41
N VAL A 20 17.95 5.38 -15.91
CA VAL A 20 17.65 6.84 -15.95
C VAL A 20 17.53 7.32 -17.39
N LYS A 21 18.45 6.89 -18.27
CA LYS A 21 18.43 7.24 -19.69
C LYS A 21 17.21 6.65 -20.40
N MET A 22 16.80 5.43 -20.05
CA MET A 22 15.55 4.83 -20.55
C MET A 22 14.33 5.63 -20.11
N LEU A 23 14.24 6.05 -18.85
CA LEU A 23 13.15 6.89 -18.35
C LEU A 23 13.10 8.26 -19.05
N GLU A 24 14.25 8.87 -19.32
CA GLU A 24 14.30 10.11 -20.10
C GLU A 24 13.85 9.94 -21.55
N ASN A 25 14.17 8.80 -22.17
CA ASN A 25 13.69 8.48 -23.52
C ASN A 25 12.18 8.25 -23.53
N LEU A 26 11.63 7.51 -22.56
CA LEU A 26 10.18 7.30 -22.42
C LEU A 26 9.42 8.61 -22.20
N ARG A 27 9.99 9.55 -21.44
CA ARG A 27 9.40 10.90 -21.24
C ARG A 27 9.38 11.75 -22.52
N LYS A 28 10.27 11.47 -23.47
CA LYS A 28 10.39 12.20 -24.75
C LYS A 28 9.58 11.55 -25.88
N MET A 29 9.25 10.26 -25.75
CA MET A 29 8.37 9.57 -26.70
C MET A 29 6.99 10.20 -26.68
N LYS A 30 6.40 10.37 -27.87
CA LYS A 30 5.00 10.78 -28.00
C LYS A 30 4.13 9.54 -28.06
N ASP A 31 2.85 9.68 -27.73
CA ASP A 31 1.88 8.57 -27.81
C ASP A 31 1.77 7.96 -29.23
N GLU A 32 2.17 8.72 -30.25
CA GLU A 32 2.23 8.31 -31.65
C GLU A 32 3.34 7.28 -31.95
N ASP A 33 4.40 7.22 -31.12
CA ASP A 33 5.53 6.30 -31.27
C ASP A 33 5.29 4.92 -30.63
N ILE A 34 4.14 4.74 -29.96
CA ILE A 34 3.79 3.47 -29.32
C ILE A 34 3.31 2.49 -30.40
N VAL A 35 4.14 1.48 -30.67
CA VAL A 35 3.80 0.37 -31.55
C VAL A 35 2.94 -0.63 -30.77
N TYR A 36 1.75 -0.90 -31.30
CA TYR A 36 0.84 -1.90 -30.76
C TYR A 36 0.92 -3.13 -31.65
N ASP A 37 1.24 -4.26 -31.05
CA ASP A 37 1.42 -5.53 -31.74
C ASP A 37 0.31 -6.52 -31.36
N GLU A 38 0.23 -7.67 -32.02
CA GLU A 38 -0.74 -8.73 -31.73
C GLU A 38 -0.62 -9.24 -30.27
N ASP A 39 0.61 -9.28 -29.73
CA ASP A 39 0.90 -9.63 -28.34
C ASP A 39 0.65 -8.47 -27.35
N SER A 40 0.44 -7.24 -27.83
CA SER A 40 0.21 -6.04 -27.00
C SER A 40 -0.79 -5.08 -27.64
N PRO A 41 -2.07 -5.50 -27.74
CA PRO A 41 -3.11 -4.70 -28.38
C PRO A 41 -3.47 -3.46 -27.56
N ARG A 42 -3.98 -2.42 -28.24
CA ARG A 42 -4.58 -1.26 -27.57
C ARG A 42 -5.76 -1.72 -26.71
N LEU A 43 -5.74 -1.38 -25.42
CA LEU A 43 -6.92 -1.52 -24.58
C LEU A 43 -8.02 -0.60 -25.10
N THR A 44 -9.18 -1.17 -25.36
CA THR A 44 -10.37 -0.41 -25.75
C THR A 44 -10.92 0.33 -24.52
N SER A 45 -11.61 1.44 -24.74
CA SER A 45 -12.26 2.24 -23.68
C SER A 45 -13.21 1.41 -22.82
N GLU A 46 -13.87 0.41 -23.41
CA GLU A 46 -14.75 -0.52 -22.72
C GLU A 46 -13.98 -1.44 -21.76
N GLN A 47 -12.84 -1.99 -22.19
CA GLN A 47 -11.99 -2.80 -21.32
C GLN A 47 -11.42 -1.96 -20.17
N LEU A 48 -10.97 -0.72 -20.44
CA LEU A 48 -10.52 0.21 -19.41
C LEU A 48 -11.60 0.52 -18.36
N SER A 49 -12.87 0.58 -18.76
CA SER A 49 -13.99 0.83 -17.85
C SER A 49 -14.21 -0.31 -16.84
N GLN A 50 -13.96 -1.56 -17.24
CA GLN A 50 -14.10 -2.73 -16.37
C GLN A 50 -13.06 -2.73 -15.24
N PHE A 51 -11.84 -2.28 -15.53
CA PHE A 51 -10.79 -2.14 -14.51
C PHE A 51 -11.10 -1.04 -13.49
N LYS A 52 -11.73 0.07 -13.90
CA LYS A 52 -12.11 1.16 -12.97
C LYS A 52 -13.08 0.67 -11.89
N ARG A 53 -14.11 -0.07 -12.30
CA ARG A 53 -15.15 -0.59 -11.38
C ARG A 53 -14.60 -1.55 -10.33
N VAL A 54 -13.67 -2.43 -10.73
CA VAL A 54 -13.00 -3.36 -9.79
C VAL A 54 -12.08 -2.62 -8.83
N ASN A 55 -11.41 -1.57 -9.31
CA ASN A 55 -10.53 -0.76 -8.47
C ASN A 55 -11.30 0.00 -7.40
N GLU A 56 -12.44 0.62 -7.74
CA GLU A 56 -13.29 1.36 -6.80
C GLU A 56 -13.82 0.47 -5.67
N GLY A 57 -14.36 -0.71 -6.01
CA GLY A 57 -14.86 -1.66 -5.00
C GLY A 57 -13.76 -2.23 -4.10
N ASN A 58 -12.54 -2.39 -4.62
CA ASN A 58 -11.39 -2.81 -3.82
C ASN A 58 -10.86 -1.68 -2.94
N GLN A 59 -10.92 -0.43 -3.39
CA GLN A 59 -10.52 0.72 -2.59
C GLN A 59 -11.44 0.91 -1.39
N GLU A 60 -12.76 0.80 -1.55
CA GLU A 60 -13.69 0.88 -0.42
C GLU A 60 -13.43 -0.19 0.64
N LYS A 61 -13.21 -1.44 0.22
CA LYS A 61 -12.90 -2.54 1.15
C LYS A 61 -11.53 -2.40 1.84
N ARG A 62 -10.58 -1.72 1.19
CA ARG A 62 -9.21 -1.52 1.72
C ARG A 62 -9.05 -0.23 2.54
N ARG A 63 -10.04 0.67 2.52
CA ARG A 63 -10.01 1.90 3.33
C ARG A 63 -10.17 1.56 4.81
N LYS A 64 -9.04 1.39 5.48
CA LYS A 64 -8.98 1.29 6.94
C LYS A 64 -9.53 2.58 7.55
N GLN A 65 -10.45 2.46 8.50
CA GLN A 65 -10.93 3.60 9.25
C GLN A 65 -9.92 3.95 10.35
N THR A 66 -9.60 5.24 10.47
CA THR A 66 -8.72 5.73 11.54
C THR A 66 -9.51 5.82 12.84
N VAL A 67 -9.12 5.02 13.84
CA VAL A 67 -9.72 5.02 15.17
C VAL A 67 -8.65 5.29 16.23
N ALA A 68 -9.02 6.02 17.29
CA ALA A 68 -8.15 6.29 18.44
C ALA A 68 -8.56 5.39 19.61
N ILE A 69 -7.64 4.52 20.06
CA ILE A 69 -7.87 3.58 21.16
C ILE A 69 -6.89 3.91 22.29
N ARG A 70 -7.38 3.90 23.54
CA ARG A 70 -6.52 4.05 24.72
C ARG A 70 -5.94 2.69 25.09
N LEU A 71 -4.61 2.63 25.19
CA LEU A 71 -3.87 1.45 25.62
C LEU A 71 -3.12 1.76 26.91
N SER A 72 -2.88 0.74 27.73
CA SER A 72 -2.02 0.90 28.91
C SER A 72 -0.56 1.16 28.48
N PRO A 73 0.24 1.85 29.30
CA PRO A 73 1.65 2.11 28.99
C PRO A 73 2.48 0.84 28.81
N SER A 74 2.19 -0.21 29.58
CA SER A 74 2.88 -1.50 29.50
C SER A 74 2.60 -2.19 28.16
N THR A 75 1.34 -2.23 27.73
CA THR A 75 0.94 -2.81 26.44
C THR A 75 1.60 -2.07 25.29
N LEU A 76 1.60 -0.73 25.32
CA LEU A 76 2.23 0.07 24.27
C LEU A 76 3.74 -0.21 24.18
N LYS A 77 4.42 -0.37 25.32
CA LYS A 77 5.86 -0.69 25.37
C LYS A 77 6.16 -2.04 24.71
N THR A 78 5.34 -3.06 24.98
CA THR A 78 5.49 -4.39 24.37
C THR A 78 5.37 -4.33 22.85
N TYR A 79 4.36 -3.62 22.32
CA TYR A 79 4.20 -3.49 20.88
C TYR A 79 5.32 -2.68 20.24
N LYS A 80 5.74 -1.56 20.85
CA LYS A 80 6.86 -0.76 20.33
C LYS A 80 8.17 -1.53 20.28
N ALA A 81 8.39 -2.49 21.18
CA ALA A 81 9.56 -3.36 21.17
C ALA A 81 9.63 -4.28 19.93
N LEU A 82 8.52 -4.50 19.22
CA LEU A 82 8.47 -5.30 17.98
C LEU A 82 9.05 -4.54 16.77
N GLY A 83 9.42 -3.27 16.91
CA GLY A 83 10.09 -2.48 15.87
C GLY A 83 9.16 -1.68 14.96
N LYS A 84 9.70 -1.24 13.81
CA LYS A 84 8.93 -0.50 12.78
C LYS A 84 7.77 -1.38 12.29
N GLY A 85 6.55 -0.86 12.36
CA GLY A 85 5.33 -1.59 11.97
C GLY A 85 4.49 -2.15 13.12
N TYR A 86 4.83 -1.85 14.39
CA TYR A 86 4.01 -2.27 15.53
C TYR A 86 2.54 -1.85 15.42
N THR A 87 2.25 -0.70 14.79
CA THR A 87 0.88 -0.24 14.50
C THR A 87 0.13 -1.17 13.54
N THR A 88 0.82 -1.68 12.52
CA THR A 88 0.27 -2.68 11.60
C THR A 88 -0.02 -4.00 12.32
N ILE A 89 0.85 -4.41 13.25
CA ILE A 89 0.64 -5.62 14.06
C ILE A 89 -0.61 -5.46 14.94
N ILE A 90 -0.75 -4.32 15.63
CA ILE A 90 -1.95 -4.02 16.42
C ILE A 90 -3.21 -4.10 15.56
N GLY A 91 -3.19 -3.50 14.36
CA GLY A 91 -4.31 -3.58 13.42
C GLY A 91 -4.68 -5.03 13.07
N ARG A 92 -3.69 -5.87 12.74
CA ARG A 92 -3.92 -7.29 12.43
C ARG A 92 -4.49 -8.08 13.61
N VAL A 93 -4.04 -7.81 14.83
CA VAL A 93 -4.57 -8.46 16.04
C VAL A 93 -6.03 -8.09 16.26
N LEU A 94 -6.38 -6.81 16.05
CA LEU A 94 -7.77 -6.36 16.16
C LEU A 94 -8.67 -6.96 15.07
N GLU A 95 -8.18 -7.03 13.83
CA GLU A 95 -8.88 -7.71 12.74
C GLU A 95 -9.09 -9.21 13.04
N TYR A 96 -8.05 -9.90 13.55
CA TYR A 96 -8.15 -11.29 13.95
C TYR A 96 -9.17 -11.50 15.07
N ALA A 97 -9.10 -10.66 16.11
CA ALA A 97 -10.03 -10.69 17.23
C ALA A 97 -11.48 -10.49 16.75
N ALA A 98 -11.72 -9.51 15.88
CA ALA A 98 -13.05 -9.22 15.35
C ALA A 98 -13.65 -10.38 14.54
N ASN A 99 -12.81 -11.15 13.83
CA ASN A 99 -13.25 -12.29 13.02
C ASN A 99 -13.33 -13.61 13.80
N ASN A 100 -12.94 -13.63 15.07
CA ASN A 100 -12.97 -14.84 15.90
C ASN A 100 -13.97 -14.68 17.06
N ALA A 101 -15.17 -15.22 16.87
CA ALA A 101 -16.26 -15.12 17.83
C ALA A 101 -15.92 -15.77 19.19
N GLU A 102 -15.17 -16.87 19.21
CA GLU A 102 -14.75 -17.50 20.46
C GLU A 102 -13.76 -16.63 21.24
N PHE A 103 -12.89 -15.91 20.55
CA PHE A 103 -11.97 -14.96 21.17
C PHE A 103 -12.74 -13.79 21.79
N LEU A 104 -13.70 -13.20 21.07
CA LEU A 104 -14.50 -12.07 21.56
C LEU A 104 -15.33 -12.42 22.79
N LYS A 105 -15.87 -13.64 22.86
CA LYS A 105 -16.63 -14.12 24.04
C LYS A 105 -15.85 -14.06 25.35
N LYS A 106 -14.52 -14.00 25.31
CA LYS A 106 -13.69 -13.86 26.53
C LYS A 106 -13.67 -12.43 27.09
N PHE A 107 -14.17 -11.46 26.33
CA PHE A 107 -14.15 -10.03 26.66
C PHE A 107 -15.55 -9.41 26.73
N LEU A 108 -16.61 -10.22 26.56
CA LEU A 108 -18.02 -9.88 26.75
C LEU A 108 -18.53 -10.47 28.05
#